data_AF-A0A969E5T6-F1
#
_entry.id   AF-A0A969E5T6-F1
#
_cell.length_a   1.000
_cell.length_b   1.000
_cell.length_c   1.000
_cell.angle_alpha   90.00
_cell.angle_beta   90.00
_cell.angle_gamma   90.00
#
_symmetry.space_group_name_H-M   'P 1'
#
loop_
_entity.id
_entity.type
_entity.pdbx_description
1 polymer ?
#
loop_
_entity_poly.entity_id
_entity_poly.type
_entity_poly.pdbx_seq_one_letter_code
_entity_poly.pdbx_strand_id
1 'polypeptide(L)'
;MYTLGINAYHGDSSACIYRNTEIIAATEEERILRLKHWAGLPVKAIEFCLKEAGISLKDVDHITVSRDPKAKLSQKALYAVSSLNL
;
A
#
# COMPACT_ATOMS: atom_id res chain seq x y z
N MET A 1 7.31 -12.14 -13.52
CA MET A 1 7.28 -11.78 -12.10
C MET A 1 6.15 -10.79 -11.88
N TYR A 2 5.31 -11.02 -10.87
CA TYR A 2 4.23 -10.11 -10.48
C TYR A 2 4.55 -9.45 -9.14
N THR A 3 4.36 -8.14 -9.07
CA THR A 3 4.54 -7.36 -7.85
C THR A 3 3.27 -6.57 -7.56
N LEU A 4 2.71 -6.81 -6.38
CA LEU A 4 1.53 -6.12 -5.87
C LEU A 4 1.96 -5.00 -4.92
N GLY A 5 1.69 -3.74 -5.30
CA GLY A 5 1.90 -2.59 -4.43
C GLY A 5 0.63 -2.26 -3.64
N ILE A 6 0.82 -1.98 -2.34
CA ILE A 6 -0.26 -1.65 -1.41
C ILE A 6 0.03 -0.31 -0.73
N ASN A 7 -0.98 0.55 -0.73
CA ASN A 7 -1.04 1.79 0.00
C ASN A 7 -2.21 1.70 1.00
N ALA A 8 -1.93 1.71 2.30
CA ALA A 8 -2.93 1.40 3.32
C ALA A 8 -2.72 2.18 4.61
N TYR A 9 -3.79 2.27 5.43
CA TYR A 9 -3.76 2.89 6.77
C TYR A 9 -3.51 4.40 6.79
N HIS A 10 -3.92 5.07 5.71
CA HIS A 10 -4.04 6.52 5.60
C HIS A 10 -4.97 6.87 4.44
N GLY A 11 -5.33 8.15 4.31
CA GLY A 11 -6.18 8.62 3.21
C GLY A 11 -5.68 8.13 1.86
N ASP A 12 -6.64 7.85 0.99
CA ASP A 12 -6.43 7.43 -0.41
C ASP A 12 -5.74 6.05 -0.51
N SER A 13 -6.16 5.11 0.35
CA SER A 13 -5.70 3.72 0.28
C SER A 13 -5.99 3.12 -1.10
N SER A 14 -5.02 2.39 -1.65
CA SER A 14 -4.97 2.02 -3.06
C SER A 14 -4.09 0.79 -3.30
N ALA A 15 -4.23 0.19 -4.48
CA ALA A 15 -3.39 -0.93 -4.91
C ALA A 15 -2.97 -0.77 -6.37
N CYS A 16 -1.83 -1.37 -6.71
CA CYS A 16 -1.36 -1.50 -8.08
C CYS A 16 -0.70 -2.86 -8.31
N ILE A 17 -0.68 -3.32 -9.56
CA ILE A 17 0.03 -4.55 -9.92
C ILE A 17 0.89 -4.35 -11.16
N TYR A 18 2.12 -4.84 -11.05
CA TYR A 18 3.11 -4.83 -12.11
C TYR A 18 3.36 -6.24 -12.62
N ARG A 19 3.61 -6.35 -13.93
CA ARG A 19 4.28 -7.49 -14.54
C ARG A 19 5.69 -7.05 -14.93
N ASN A 20 6.68 -7.53 -14.18
CA ASN A 20 8.06 -7.05 -14.26
C ASN A 20 8.14 -5.53 -14.05
N THR A 21 8.36 -4.75 -15.11
CA THR A 21 8.47 -3.28 -15.07
C THR A 21 7.22 -2.56 -15.58
N GLU A 22 6.24 -3.30 -16.10
CA GLU A 22 5.04 -2.72 -16.70
C GLU A 22 3.88 -2.73 -15.70
N ILE A 23 3.21 -1.59 -15.58
CA ILE A 23 2.00 -1.48 -14.78
C ILE A 23 0.83 -2.09 -15.56
N ILE A 24 0.12 -3.03 -14.93
CA ILE A 24 -1.07 -3.65 -15.53
C ILE A 24 -2.33 -2.91 -15.08
N ALA A 25 -2.43 -2.64 -13.78
CA ALA A 25 -3.56 -1.93 -13.20
C ALA A 25 -3.17 -1.18 -11.92
N ALA A 26 -3.88 -0.09 -11.65
CA ALA A 26 -3.82 0.63 -10.39
C ALA A 26 -5.14 1.33 -10.12
N THR A 27 -5.61 1.32 -8.88
CA THR A 27 -6.82 2.03 -8.49
C THR A 27 -6.86 2.32 -6.99
N GLU A 28 -7.63 3.34 -6.63
CA GLU A 28 -7.90 3.70 -5.24
C GLU A 28 -9.16 3.00 -4.74
N GLU A 29 -9.17 2.60 -3.48
CA GLU A 29 -10.30 1.90 -2.87
C GLU A 29 -11.56 2.79 -2.87
N GLU A 30 -11.39 4.09 -2.64
CA GLU A 30 -12.51 5.03 -2.60
C GLU A 30 -13.27 5.13 -3.94
N ARG A 31 -12.60 4.86 -5.07
CA ARG A 31 -13.25 4.88 -6.39
C ARG A 31 -14.22 3.71 -6.54
N ILE A 32 -13.93 2.60 -5.86
CA ILE A 32 -14.74 1.37 -5.90
C ILE A 32 -15.80 1.39 -4.78
N LEU A 33 -15.40 1.66 -3.53
CA LEU A 33 -16.33 1.70 -2.39
C LEU A 33 -17.23 2.92 -2.38
N ARG A 34 -16.86 3.99 -3.10
CA ARG A 34 -17.55 5.29 -3.10
C ARG A 34 -17.57 5.95 -1.71
N LEU A 35 -16.62 5.58 -0.86
CA LEU A 35 -16.36 6.16 0.45
C LEU A 35 -15.11 7.02 0.36
N LYS A 36 -15.28 8.34 0.41
CA LYS A 36 -14.17 9.29 0.32
C LYS A 36 -13.14 9.06 1.42
N HIS A 37 -11.86 9.18 1.05
CA HIS A 37 -10.72 9.07 1.96
C HIS A 37 -10.71 7.75 2.73
N TRP A 38 -11.07 6.65 2.06
CA TRP A 38 -10.92 5.33 2.63
C TRP A 38 -9.47 5.13 3.10
N ALA A 39 -9.32 4.88 4.41
CA ALA A 39 -8.03 4.75 5.08
C ALA A 39 -7.76 3.34 5.60
N GLY A 40 -8.58 2.36 5.21
CA GLY A 40 -8.42 0.96 5.60
C GLY A 40 -7.46 0.19 4.69
N LEU A 41 -7.55 -1.14 4.75
CA LEU A 41 -6.91 -2.00 3.76
C LEU A 41 -7.68 -1.88 2.42
N PRO A 42 -7.00 -1.73 1.27
CA PRO A 42 -7.65 -1.52 -0.02
C PRO A 42 -8.02 -2.87 -0.68
N VAL A 43 -8.95 -3.60 -0.06
CA VAL A 43 -9.30 -4.97 -0.47
C VAL A 43 -9.89 -5.01 -1.88
N LYS A 44 -10.79 -4.09 -2.23
CA LYS A 44 -11.40 -4.05 -3.56
C LYS A 44 -10.43 -3.62 -4.65
N ALA A 45 -9.48 -2.73 -4.34
CA ALA A 45 -8.43 -2.36 -5.27
C ALA A 45 -7.46 -3.53 -5.52
N ILE A 46 -7.13 -4.32 -4.48
CA ILE A 46 -6.32 -5.54 -4.64
C ILE A 46 -7.05 -6.56 -5.51
N GLU A 47 -8.32 -6.85 -5.22
CA GLU A 47 -9.17 -7.74 -6.02
C GLU A 47 -9.23 -7.29 -7.49
N PHE A 48 -9.42 -5.98 -7.73
CA PHE A 48 -9.41 -5.40 -9.05
C PHE A 48 -8.08 -5.62 -9.77
N CYS A 49 -6.95 -5.31 -9.12
CA CYS A 49 -5.63 -5.47 -9.74
C CYS A 49 -5.35 -6.94 -10.12
N LEU A 50 -5.64 -7.89 -9.23
CA LEU A 50 -5.46 -9.32 -9.52
C LEU A 50 -6.34 -9.76 -10.70
N LYS A 51 -7.59 -9.27 -10.76
CA LYS A 51 -8.51 -9.54 -11.86
C LYS A 51 -7.99 -9.00 -13.19
N GLU A 52 -7.53 -7.75 -13.24
CA GLU A 52 -6.98 -7.15 -14.47
C GLU A 52 -5.70 -7.85 -14.94
N ALA A 53 -4.89 -8.36 -14.02
CA ALA A 53 -3.72 -9.17 -14.35
C ALA A 53 -4.06 -10.62 -14.75
N GLY A 54 -5.30 -11.07 -14.52
CA GLY A 54 -5.72 -12.45 -14.81
C GLY A 54 -5.02 -13.50 -13.95
N ILE A 55 -4.62 -13.15 -12.73
CA ILE A 55 -3.88 -14.03 -11.81
C ILE A 55 -4.53 -14.12 -10.43
N SER A 56 -4.11 -15.10 -9.64
CA SER A 56 -4.46 -15.20 -8.23
C SER A 56 -3.37 -14.59 -7.34
N LEU A 57 -3.68 -14.40 -6.06
CA LEU A 57 -2.67 -13.95 -5.08
C LEU A 57 -1.49 -14.93 -4.97
N LYS A 58 -1.68 -16.22 -5.28
CA LYS A 58 -0.60 -17.23 -5.22
C LYS A 58 0.47 -17.02 -6.28
N ASP A 59 0.14 -16.29 -7.34
CA ASP A 59 1.03 -16.00 -8.46
C ASP A 59 1.82 -14.69 -8.26
N VAL A 60 1.59 -13.99 -7.13
CA VAL A 60 2.29 -12.76 -6.77
C VAL A 60 3.60 -13.10 -6.08
N ASP A 61 4.72 -12.70 -6.70
CA ASP A 61 6.07 -12.97 -6.18
C ASP A 61 6.41 -12.01 -5.02
N HIS A 62 5.96 -10.76 -5.11
CA HIS A 62 6.29 -9.71 -4.16
C HIS A 62 5.08 -8.86 -3.79
N ILE A 63 4.95 -8.56 -2.50
CA ILE A 63 4.03 -7.55 -1.99
C ILE A 63 4.85 -6.40 -1.43
N THR A 64 4.60 -5.19 -1.91
CA THR A 64 5.28 -3.97 -1.45
C THR A 64 4.29 -3.06 -0.75
N VAL A 65 4.78 -2.31 0.24
CA VAL A 65 3.99 -1.31 0.97
C VAL A 65 4.64 0.05 0.82
N SER A 66 3.83 1.09 0.59
CA SER A 66 4.25 2.49 0.40
C SER A 66 4.75 3.17 1.68
N ARG A 67 5.36 2.41 2.61
CA ARG A 67 5.84 2.91 3.88
C ARG A 67 7.18 2.30 4.23
N ASP A 68 8.14 3.17 4.54
CA ASP A 68 9.37 2.78 5.22
C ASP A 68 9.21 2.96 6.75
N PRO A 69 9.17 1.89 7.55
CA PRO A 69 9.09 1.99 9.00
C PRO A 69 10.34 2.61 9.63
N LYS A 70 11.50 2.51 8.96
CA LYS A 70 12.78 3.04 9.44
C LYS A 70 12.95 4.53 9.12
N ALA A 71 12.07 5.11 8.33
CA ALA A 71 12.12 6.53 8.01
C ALA A 71 12.15 7.39 9.28
N LYS A 72 13.15 8.27 9.38
CA LYS A 72 13.40 9.21 10.49
C LYS A 72 13.54 8.56 11.88
N LEU A 73 14.08 7.35 11.96
CA LEU A 73 14.19 6.63 13.24
C LEU A 73 15.02 7.39 14.28
N SER A 74 16.14 8.00 13.90
CA SER A 74 16.98 8.77 14.82
C SER A 74 16.29 10.03 15.35
N GLN A 75 15.57 10.76 14.50
CA GLN A 75 14.79 11.93 14.93
C GLN A 75 13.64 11.53 15.85
N LYS A 76 12.96 10.42 15.59
CA LYS A 76 11.93 9.86 16.49
C LYS A 76 12.50 9.49 17.85
N ALA A 77 13.67 8.85 17.86
CA ALA A 77 14.36 8.48 19.10
C ALA A 77 14.80 9.73 19.89
N LEU A 78 15.41 10.71 19.22
CA LEU A 78 15.83 11.97 19.84
C LEU A 78 14.63 12.72 20.43
N TYR A 79 13.52 12.81 19.68
CA TYR A 79 12.28 13.41 20.16
C TYR A 79 11.77 12.69 21.41
N ALA A 80 11.66 11.36 21.37
CA ALA A 80 11.20 10.56 22.50
C ALA A 80 12.04 10.82 23.77
N VAL A 81 13.37 10.85 23.63
CA VAL A 81 14.30 11.17 24.73
C VAL A 81 14.10 12.61 25.22
N SER A 82 14.01 13.59 24.33
CA SER A 82 13.81 15.00 24.71
C SER A 82 12.43 15.31 25.33
N SER A 83 11.42 14.49 25.03
CA SER A 83 10.05 14.64 25.52
C SER A 83 9.82 14.00 26.90
N LEU A 84 10.76 13.18 27.36
CA LEU A 84 10.81 12.72 28.73
C LEU A 84 11.49 13.84 29.53
N ASN A 85 10.74 14.52 30.41
CA ASN A 85 11.29 15.50 31.35
C ASN A 85 12.26 14.82 32.33
N LEU A 86 13.50 14.59 31.88
CA LEU A 86 14.67 14.30 32.70
C LEU A 86 15.46 15.58 32.94
#